data_AF-A0A212T848-F1
#
_entry.id   AF-A0A212T848-F1
#
_cell.length_a   1.000
_cell.length_b   1.000
_cell.length_c   1.000
_cell.angle_alpha   90.00
_cell.angle_beta   90.00
_cell.angle_gamma   90.00
#
_symmetry.space_group_name_H-M   'P 1'
#
loop_
_entity.id
_entity.type
_entity.pdbx_description
1 polymer ?
#
loop_
_entity_poly.entity_id
_entity_poly.type
_entity_poly.pdbx_seq_one_letter_code
_entity_poly.pdbx_strand_id
1 'polypeptide(L)'
;MAGGLAALLDDIAAMSRLAAASVDDVAAGAAKASTKAAGVVVDDAAVTPQYLDGAEPARELPMVRRIAAGSLRNKAIIIPIALLLSQFAPWLLTPLLMLGGTYLAFEGAEKVWEMVSGHDEDGKAAEERSPEDEDSVVRSAITTDFILSCEILVISLNEVATEPIVTRALILVAVAIAMTVLVYGAVAMIVKMDDIGLAIAKRHESGALHSFGKGLVKAMPHVLSGISFIGMLAMLWVGGHILMVGLDEFGLSWPYDLAHHLAGTVEGVPSIGGFLAWLADTFVAMVLGLVWGAVIVLVLHLLPFGPFAKDAKVKHGQHGRHTRIHDGVHGPAADGASRLGR
;
A
#
# COMPACT_ATOMS: atom_id res chain seq x y z
N MET A 1 45.44 -43.03 11.00
CA MET A 1 45.12 -41.72 10.37
C MET A 1 43.82 -41.73 9.55
N ALA A 2 43.21 -42.87 9.19
CA ALA A 2 41.97 -42.89 8.39
C ALA A 2 40.66 -42.63 9.19
N GLY A 3 40.63 -42.88 10.51
CA GLY A 3 39.43 -42.67 11.33
C GLY A 3 39.06 -41.21 11.57
N GLY A 4 40.02 -40.29 11.54
CA GLY A 4 39.77 -38.85 11.75
C GLY A 4 39.08 -38.17 10.57
N LEU A 5 39.39 -38.60 9.33
CA LEU A 5 38.71 -38.09 8.13
C LEU A 5 37.28 -38.63 8.03
N ALA A 6 37.07 -39.90 8.38
CA ALA A 6 35.74 -40.50 8.40
C ALA A 6 34.83 -39.86 9.45
N ALA A 7 35.36 -39.54 10.64
CA ALA A 7 34.63 -38.82 11.69
C ALA A 7 34.27 -37.38 11.27
N LEU A 8 35.19 -36.66 10.61
CA LEU A 8 34.88 -35.31 10.08
C LEU A 8 33.83 -35.34 8.96
N LEU A 9 33.85 -36.36 8.10
CA LEU A 9 32.82 -36.54 7.06
C LEU A 9 31.48 -36.93 7.66
N ASP A 10 31.45 -37.70 8.75
CA ASP A 10 30.23 -38.04 9.48
C ASP A 10 29.64 -36.81 10.20
N ASP A 11 30.48 -35.96 10.82
CA ASP A 11 30.05 -34.69 11.39
C ASP A 11 29.52 -33.71 10.33
N ILE A 12 30.17 -33.62 9.16
CA ILE A 12 29.66 -32.83 8.04
C ILE A 12 28.34 -33.41 7.53
N ALA A 13 28.20 -34.73 7.44
CA ALA A 13 26.95 -35.38 7.03
C ALA A 13 25.84 -35.17 8.06
N ALA A 14 26.16 -35.21 9.36
CA ALA A 14 25.25 -34.91 10.45
C ALA A 14 24.81 -33.44 10.41
N MET A 15 25.75 -32.49 10.30
CA MET A 15 25.43 -31.06 10.14
C MET A 15 24.65 -30.79 8.85
N SER A 16 24.94 -31.48 7.75
CA SER A 16 24.21 -31.34 6.49
C SER A 16 22.80 -31.89 6.59
N ARG A 17 22.58 -33.02 7.28
CA ARG A 17 21.24 -33.56 7.56
C ARG A 17 20.45 -32.67 8.52
N LEU A 18 21.12 -32.11 9.53
CA LEU A 18 20.51 -31.20 10.50
C LEU A 18 20.16 -29.86 9.83
N ALA A 19 21.01 -29.37 8.92
CA ALA A 19 20.72 -28.23 8.06
C ALA A 19 19.56 -28.51 7.10
N ALA A 20 19.54 -29.68 6.44
CA ALA A 20 18.45 -30.07 5.56
C ALA A 20 17.10 -30.16 6.30
N ALA A 21 17.07 -30.79 7.48
CA ALA A 21 15.88 -30.83 8.33
C ALA A 21 15.42 -29.41 8.74
N SER A 22 16.36 -28.52 9.10
CA SER A 22 16.01 -27.14 9.43
C SER A 22 15.47 -26.34 8.24
N VAL A 23 15.89 -26.67 7.00
CA VAL A 23 15.36 -26.06 5.79
C VAL A 23 13.95 -26.53 5.50
N ASP A 24 13.66 -27.82 5.68
CA ASP A 24 12.32 -28.38 5.50
C ASP A 24 11.33 -27.78 6.51
N ASP A 25 11.72 -27.64 7.78
CA ASP A 25 10.90 -27.01 8.82
C ASP A 25 10.63 -25.52 8.52
N VAL A 26 11.66 -24.79 8.08
CA VAL A 26 11.50 -23.39 7.65
C VAL A 26 10.60 -23.29 6.42
N ALA A 27 10.73 -24.18 5.45
CA ALA A 27 9.89 -24.18 4.25
C ALA A 27 8.43 -24.49 4.59
N ALA A 28 8.18 -25.49 5.43
CA ALA A 28 6.83 -25.84 5.89
C ALA A 28 6.22 -24.70 6.72
N GLY A 29 6.99 -24.13 7.64
CA GLY A 29 6.56 -22.99 8.45
C GLY A 29 6.28 -21.74 7.60
N ALA A 30 7.12 -21.45 6.61
CA ALA A 30 6.92 -20.35 5.67
C ALA A 30 5.68 -20.57 4.79
N ALA A 31 5.44 -21.79 4.32
CA ALA A 31 4.23 -22.12 3.57
C ALA A 31 2.98 -21.89 4.43
N LYS A 32 2.96 -22.43 5.66
CA LYS A 32 1.84 -22.26 6.60
C LYS A 32 1.58 -20.79 6.92
N ALA A 33 2.61 -20.05 7.32
CA ALA A 33 2.52 -18.62 7.59
C ALA A 33 2.04 -17.82 6.37
N SER A 34 2.57 -18.11 5.18
CA SER A 34 2.16 -17.45 3.94
C SER A 34 0.70 -17.74 3.60
N THR A 35 0.21 -18.96 3.80
CA THR A 35 -1.21 -19.30 3.54
C THR A 35 -2.16 -18.53 4.45
N LYS A 36 -1.77 -18.27 5.70
CA LYS A 36 -2.55 -17.45 6.63
C LYS A 36 -2.53 -15.97 6.26
N ALA A 37 -1.37 -15.47 5.83
CA ALA A 37 -1.23 -14.10 5.37
C ALA A 37 -1.82 -13.85 3.96
N ALA A 38 -2.13 -14.90 3.19
CA ALA A 38 -2.59 -14.77 1.80
C ALA A 38 -3.90 -13.98 1.66
N GLY A 39 -4.80 -14.03 2.66
CA GLY A 39 -6.03 -13.23 2.66
C GLY A 39 -5.76 -11.73 2.68
N VAL A 40 -4.77 -11.31 3.47
CA VAL A 40 -4.35 -9.91 3.64
C VAL A 40 -3.41 -9.45 2.52
N VAL A 41 -2.69 -10.36 1.86
CA VAL A 41 -1.75 -10.01 0.79
C VAL A 41 -2.43 -9.44 -0.46
N VAL A 42 -3.70 -9.82 -0.68
CA VAL A 42 -4.49 -9.32 -1.82
C VAL A 42 -4.69 -7.80 -1.70
N ASP A 43 -4.83 -7.31 -0.47
CA ASP A 43 -4.98 -5.89 -0.17
C ASP A 43 -3.69 -5.12 -0.45
N ASP A 44 -2.54 -5.67 -0.05
CA ASP A 44 -1.21 -5.09 -0.32
C ASP A 44 -0.94 -4.94 -1.83
N ALA A 45 -1.38 -5.93 -2.63
CA ALA A 45 -1.28 -5.91 -4.07
C ALA A 45 -2.21 -4.88 -4.74
N ALA A 46 -3.38 -4.62 -4.16
CA ALA A 46 -4.30 -3.58 -4.64
C ALA A 46 -3.84 -2.18 -4.25
N VAL A 47 -3.17 -2.05 -3.11
CA VAL A 47 -2.78 -0.75 -2.56
C VAL A 47 -1.60 -0.12 -3.30
N THR A 48 -0.61 -0.89 -3.74
CA THR A 48 0.61 -0.29 -4.32
C THR A 48 0.40 0.38 -5.71
N PRO A 49 -0.33 -0.21 -6.68
CA PRO A 49 -0.51 0.42 -7.99
C PRO A 49 -1.23 1.77 -7.95
N GLN A 50 -2.03 2.05 -6.91
CA GLN A 50 -2.73 3.33 -6.78
C GLN A 50 -1.78 4.53 -6.71
N TYR A 51 -0.57 4.34 -6.18
CA TYR A 51 0.44 5.39 -6.07
C TYR A 51 1.13 5.68 -7.41
N LEU A 52 0.90 4.85 -8.42
CA LEU A 52 1.42 5.04 -9.77
C LEU A 52 0.40 5.73 -10.67
N ASP A 53 -0.84 5.89 -10.20
CA ASP A 53 -1.90 6.54 -10.97
C ASP A 53 -1.52 7.99 -11.29
N GLY A 54 -1.65 8.36 -12.56
CA GLY A 54 -1.21 9.66 -13.10
C GLY A 54 0.30 9.87 -13.18
N ALA A 55 1.15 8.87 -12.90
CA ALA A 55 2.59 8.96 -13.18
C ALA A 55 2.86 8.82 -14.68
N GLU A 56 3.99 9.35 -15.16
CA GLU A 56 4.39 9.07 -16.54
C GLU A 56 4.80 7.59 -16.70
N PRO A 57 4.34 6.89 -17.76
CA PRO A 57 4.60 5.46 -17.94
C PRO A 57 6.08 5.06 -17.85
N ALA A 58 6.98 5.92 -18.34
CA ALA A 58 8.43 5.69 -18.29
C ALA A 58 9.00 5.67 -16.86
N ARG A 59 8.29 6.23 -15.88
CA ARG A 59 8.73 6.37 -14.48
C ARG A 59 8.01 5.43 -13.51
N GLU A 60 6.94 4.76 -13.93
CA GLU A 60 6.21 3.79 -13.11
C GLU A 60 7.09 2.64 -12.62
N LEU A 61 7.84 1.98 -13.51
CA LEU A 61 8.70 0.84 -13.13
C LEU A 61 9.88 1.25 -12.22
N PRO A 62 10.59 2.38 -12.47
CA PRO A 62 11.54 2.95 -11.51
C PRO A 62 10.92 3.23 -10.12
N MET A 63 9.71 3.78 -10.06
CA MET A 63 9.01 4.03 -8.79
C MET A 63 8.72 2.70 -8.06
N VAL A 64 8.16 1.70 -8.74
CA VAL A 64 7.93 0.36 -8.17
C VAL A 64 9.21 -0.22 -7.57
N ARG A 65 10.35 -0.09 -8.27
CA ARG A 65 11.64 -0.56 -7.76
C ARG A 65 12.08 0.18 -6.50
N ARG A 66 11.85 1.49 -6.42
CA ARG A 66 12.15 2.30 -5.23
C ARG A 66 11.28 1.89 -4.05
N ILE A 67 9.98 1.68 -4.28
CA ILE A 67 9.02 1.25 -3.27
C ILE A 67 9.41 -0.15 -2.77
N ALA A 68 9.66 -1.11 -3.67
CA ALA A 68 10.11 -2.46 -3.31
C ALA A 68 11.42 -2.47 -2.50
N ALA A 69 12.40 -1.63 -2.87
CA ALA A 69 13.64 -1.49 -2.13
C ALA A 69 13.44 -0.86 -0.74
N GLY A 70 12.54 0.12 -0.62
CA GLY A 70 12.11 0.69 0.66
C GLY A 70 11.41 -0.34 1.54
N SER A 71 10.49 -1.10 0.96
CA SER A 71 9.76 -2.19 1.59
C SER A 71 10.68 -3.26 2.19
N LEU A 72 11.68 -3.73 1.44
CA LEU A 72 12.66 -4.69 1.95
C LEU A 72 13.47 -4.15 3.12
N ARG A 73 13.85 -2.86 3.10
CA ARG A 73 14.53 -2.21 4.24
C ARG A 73 13.61 -2.13 5.45
N ASN A 74 12.34 -1.77 5.25
CA ASN A 74 11.35 -1.74 6.31
C ASN A 74 11.17 -3.13 6.93
N LYS A 75 10.96 -4.17 6.12
CA LYS A 75 10.83 -5.56 6.57
C LYS A 75 12.08 -6.04 7.33
N ALA A 76 13.29 -5.67 6.88
CA ALA A 76 14.53 -5.97 7.60
C ALA A 76 14.61 -5.32 8.99
N ILE A 77 13.91 -4.21 9.23
CA ILE A 77 13.79 -3.55 10.54
C ILE A 77 12.63 -4.14 11.35
N ILE A 78 11.49 -4.41 10.73
CA ILE A 78 10.30 -4.96 11.38
C ILE A 78 10.59 -6.34 11.97
N ILE A 79 11.23 -7.24 11.22
CA ILE A 79 11.48 -8.63 11.67
C ILE A 79 12.20 -8.69 13.02
N PRO A 80 13.38 -8.06 13.23
CA PRO A 80 14.06 -8.13 14.52
C PRO A 80 13.24 -7.46 15.64
N ILE A 81 12.54 -6.34 15.36
CA ILE A 81 11.67 -5.69 16.35
C ILE A 81 10.51 -6.62 16.73
N ALA A 82 9.82 -7.21 15.76
CA ALA A 82 8.71 -8.13 15.98
C ALA A 82 9.16 -9.38 16.73
N LEU A 83 10.33 -9.93 16.42
CA LEU A 83 10.93 -11.04 17.17
C LEU A 83 11.20 -10.67 18.63
N LEU A 84 11.80 -9.50 18.88
CA LEU A 84 12.04 -9.01 20.24
C LEU A 84 10.73 -8.78 21.01
N LEU A 85 9.77 -8.10 20.39
CA LEU A 85 8.45 -7.89 20.99
C LEU A 85 7.75 -9.22 21.27
N SER A 86 7.83 -10.20 20.38
CA SER A 86 7.23 -11.53 20.60
C SER A 86 7.76 -12.25 21.85
N GLN A 87 9.00 -11.96 22.25
CA GLN A 87 9.63 -12.59 23.42
C GLN A 87 9.38 -11.80 24.71
N PHE A 88 9.46 -10.47 24.65
CA PHE A 88 9.48 -9.63 25.85
C PHE A 88 8.18 -8.89 26.12
N ALA A 89 7.39 -8.59 25.08
CA ALA A 89 6.17 -7.80 25.18
C ALA A 89 5.19 -8.16 24.04
N PRO A 90 4.71 -9.41 23.93
CA PRO A 90 3.82 -9.83 22.83
C PRO A 90 2.51 -9.04 22.83
N TRP A 91 2.04 -8.61 24.01
CA TRP A 91 0.88 -7.73 24.18
C TRP A 91 1.02 -6.36 23.50
N LEU A 92 2.23 -5.94 23.12
CA LEU A 92 2.46 -4.66 22.45
C LEU A 92 2.22 -4.76 20.93
N LEU A 93 2.23 -5.97 20.35
CA LEU A 93 2.02 -6.17 18.91
C LEU A 93 0.64 -5.66 18.47
N THR A 94 -0.42 -6.05 19.17
CA THR A 94 -1.80 -5.62 18.86
C THR A 94 -1.98 -4.09 18.93
N PRO A 95 -1.63 -3.38 20.02
CA PRO A 95 -1.74 -1.93 20.04
C PRO A 95 -0.89 -1.22 18.98
N LEU A 96 0.31 -1.72 18.67
CA LEU A 96 1.12 -1.16 17.57
C LEU A 96 0.44 -1.34 16.21
N LEU A 97 -0.16 -2.50 15.96
CA LEU A 97 -0.96 -2.73 14.77
C LEU A 97 -2.18 -1.83 14.73
N MET A 98 -2.92 -1.68 15.84
CA MET A 98 -4.10 -0.81 15.91
C MET A 98 -3.77 0.66 15.59
N LEU A 99 -2.58 1.14 15.98
CA LEU A 99 -2.12 2.47 15.58
C LEU A 99 -1.92 2.56 14.06
N GLY A 100 -1.31 1.53 13.46
CA GLY A 100 -1.19 1.42 12.00
C GLY A 100 -2.55 1.33 11.29
N GLY A 101 -3.45 0.47 11.79
CA GLY A 101 -4.81 0.32 11.28
C GLY A 101 -5.62 1.60 11.40
N THR A 102 -5.41 2.40 12.46
CA THR A 102 -6.00 3.73 12.60
C THR A 102 -5.51 4.69 11.51
N TYR A 103 -4.21 4.67 11.19
CA TYR A 103 -3.67 5.50 10.11
C TYR A 103 -4.24 5.09 8.74
N LEU A 104 -4.31 3.79 8.45
CA LEU A 104 -4.92 3.28 7.20
C LEU A 104 -6.41 3.64 7.09
N ALA A 105 -7.16 3.48 8.18
CA ALA A 105 -8.56 3.87 8.25
C ALA A 105 -8.75 5.38 8.02
N PHE A 106 -7.86 6.21 8.59
CA PHE A 106 -7.82 7.65 8.36
C PHE A 106 -7.56 7.99 6.89
N GLU A 107 -6.51 7.43 6.28
CA GLU A 107 -6.14 7.71 4.88
C GLU A 107 -7.23 7.23 3.91
N GLY A 108 -7.79 6.04 4.14
CA GLY A 108 -8.90 5.52 3.35
C GLY A 108 -10.15 6.39 3.46
N ALA A 109 -10.49 6.86 4.66
CA ALA A 109 -11.65 7.74 4.87
C ALA A 109 -11.45 9.12 4.24
N GLU A 110 -10.22 9.66 4.25
CA GLU A 110 -9.87 10.91 3.57
C GLU A 110 -10.06 10.79 2.06
N LYS A 111 -9.57 9.71 1.43
CA LYS A 111 -9.78 9.44 0.00
C LYS A 111 -11.26 9.27 -0.37
N VAL A 112 -12.06 8.61 0.48
CA VAL A 112 -13.52 8.53 0.31
C VAL A 112 -14.13 9.93 0.37
N TRP A 113 -13.69 10.77 1.31
CA TRP A 113 -14.21 12.11 1.47
C TRP A 113 -13.87 13.01 0.29
N GLU A 114 -12.65 12.94 -0.25
CA GLU A 114 -12.24 13.66 -1.47
C GLU A 114 -13.14 13.29 -2.65
N MET A 115 -13.33 11.99 -2.89
CA MET A 115 -14.18 11.46 -3.97
C MET A 115 -15.65 11.89 -3.84
N VAL A 116 -16.18 11.99 -2.63
CA VAL A 116 -17.60 12.36 -2.40
C VAL A 116 -17.80 13.88 -2.36
N SER A 117 -16.82 14.64 -1.88
CA SER A 117 -16.92 16.10 -1.74
C SER A 117 -16.76 16.85 -3.07
N GLY A 118 -16.35 16.16 -4.14
CA GLY A 118 -16.14 16.77 -5.45
C GLY A 118 -14.96 17.73 -5.49
N HIS A 119 -14.10 17.69 -4.46
CA HIS A 119 -12.74 18.22 -4.54
C HIS A 119 -11.86 17.16 -5.20
N ASP A 120 -12.23 16.75 -6.41
CA ASP A 120 -11.27 16.04 -7.22
C ASP A 120 -10.14 17.04 -7.52
N GLU A 121 -8.94 16.76 -7.03
CA GLU A 121 -7.72 17.27 -7.67
C GLU A 121 -7.53 16.67 -9.09
N ASP A 122 -8.59 16.16 -9.74
CA ASP A 122 -8.64 15.68 -11.13
C ASP A 122 -8.36 16.78 -12.17
N GLY A 123 -8.01 17.99 -11.73
CA GLY A 123 -7.44 19.04 -12.58
C GLY A 123 -5.94 18.92 -12.84
N LYS A 124 -5.20 18.01 -12.19
CA LYS A 124 -3.75 17.80 -12.42
C LYS A 124 -3.43 16.54 -13.23
N ALA A 125 -4.40 16.01 -13.97
CA ALA A 125 -4.11 15.01 -14.99
C ALA A 125 -3.20 15.64 -16.07
N ALA A 126 -1.91 15.28 -16.02
CA ALA A 126 -0.84 15.64 -16.96
C ALA A 126 -0.19 17.04 -16.85
N GLU A 127 -0.16 17.67 -15.68
CA GLU A 127 0.97 18.57 -15.37
C GLU A 127 2.14 17.72 -14.87
N GLU A 128 3.32 17.90 -15.46
CA GLU A 128 4.57 17.19 -15.10
C GLU A 128 4.74 17.19 -13.58
N ARG A 129 4.48 16.05 -12.92
CA ARG A 129 4.82 15.87 -11.50
C ARG A 129 6.30 16.20 -11.34
N SER A 130 6.62 17.14 -10.44
CA SER A 130 8.00 17.44 -10.12
C SER A 130 8.65 16.17 -9.56
N PRO A 131 9.96 15.94 -9.75
CA PRO A 131 10.68 14.87 -9.05
C PRO A 131 10.46 14.88 -7.52
N GLU A 132 10.20 16.06 -6.94
CA GLU A 132 9.87 16.23 -5.52
C GLU A 132 8.49 15.65 -5.15
N ASP A 133 7.52 15.73 -6.06
CA ASP A 133 6.19 15.12 -5.87
C ASP A 133 6.29 13.59 -5.94
N GLU A 134 7.12 13.05 -6.85
CA GLU A 134 7.35 11.60 -6.96
C GLU A 134 8.02 11.01 -5.71
N ASP A 135 8.98 11.74 -5.14
CA ASP A 135 9.64 11.32 -3.90
C ASP A 135 8.64 11.27 -2.73
N SER A 136 7.71 12.22 -2.68
CA SER A 136 6.65 12.24 -1.67
C SER A 136 5.68 11.05 -1.84
N VAL A 137 5.30 10.73 -3.07
CA VAL A 137 4.44 9.60 -3.42
C VAL A 137 5.12 8.27 -3.08
N VAL A 138 6.39 8.10 -3.46
CA VAL A 138 7.18 6.90 -3.10
C VAL A 138 7.28 6.77 -1.58
N ARG A 139 7.46 7.86 -0.83
CA ARG A 139 7.53 7.82 0.63
C ARG A 139 6.19 7.46 1.27
N SER A 140 5.09 7.98 0.74
CA SER A 140 3.73 7.61 1.17
C SER A 140 3.48 6.12 0.93
N ALA A 141 3.78 5.61 -0.28
CA ALA A 141 3.68 4.19 -0.61
C ALA A 141 4.51 3.29 0.32
N ILE A 142 5.75 3.70 0.64
CA ILE A 142 6.62 2.98 1.59
C ILE A 142 6.03 2.99 3.02
N THR A 143 5.33 4.05 3.42
CA THR A 143 4.71 4.17 4.75
C THR A 143 3.50 3.25 4.85
N THR A 144 2.69 3.20 3.82
CA THR A 144 1.53 2.30 3.73
C THR A 144 1.99 0.85 3.69
N ASP A 145 2.99 0.50 2.87
CA ASP A 145 3.61 -0.83 2.87
C ASP A 145 4.22 -1.19 4.23
N PHE A 146 4.78 -0.24 4.98
CA PHE A 146 5.29 -0.51 6.33
C PHE A 146 4.19 -1.02 7.26
N ILE A 147 3.00 -0.41 7.20
CA ILE A 147 1.86 -0.80 8.03
C ILE A 147 1.33 -2.17 7.60
N LEU A 148 1.11 -2.37 6.29
CA LEU A 148 0.65 -3.65 5.75
C LEU A 148 1.67 -4.78 6.00
N SER A 149 2.97 -4.47 5.91
CA SER A 149 4.05 -5.40 6.25
C SER A 149 4.04 -5.78 7.72
N CYS A 150 3.78 -4.83 8.63
CA CYS A 150 3.67 -5.14 10.05
C CYS A 150 2.55 -6.15 10.30
N GLU A 151 1.38 -5.95 9.71
CA GLU A 151 0.25 -6.87 9.85
C GLU A 151 0.59 -8.27 9.32
N ILE A 152 1.03 -8.39 8.07
CA ILE A 152 1.39 -9.67 7.45
C ILE A 152 2.46 -10.40 8.26
N LEU A 153 3.48 -9.68 8.73
CA LEU A 153 4.56 -10.26 9.52
C LEU A 153 4.11 -10.65 10.93
N VAL A 154 3.18 -9.93 11.55
CA VAL A 154 2.62 -10.30 12.86
C VAL A 154 1.67 -11.50 12.73
N ILE A 155 0.83 -11.56 11.71
CA ILE A 155 0.01 -12.75 11.40
C ILE A 155 0.93 -13.98 11.22
N SER A 156 1.98 -13.82 10.42
CA SER A 156 2.97 -14.87 10.18
C SER A 156 3.68 -15.27 11.47
N LEU A 157 4.09 -14.30 12.28
CA LEU A 157 4.76 -14.49 13.56
C LEU A 157 3.88 -15.28 14.55
N ASN A 158 2.60 -14.97 14.62
CA ASN A 158 1.63 -15.67 15.47
C ASN A 158 1.44 -17.13 15.02
N GLU A 159 1.42 -17.39 13.71
CA GLU A 159 1.28 -18.74 13.16
C GLU A 159 2.46 -19.66 13.50
N VAL A 160 3.66 -19.09 13.66
CA VAL A 160 4.89 -19.81 14.00
C VAL A 160 5.42 -19.43 15.40
N ALA A 161 4.52 -19.00 16.28
CA ALA A 161 4.85 -18.58 17.64
C ALA A 161 5.32 -19.74 18.55
N THR A 162 5.15 -20.98 18.13
CA THR A 162 5.67 -22.17 18.84
C THR A 162 7.06 -22.58 18.37
N GLU A 163 7.53 -22.06 17.24
CA GLU A 163 8.84 -22.40 16.68
C GLU A 163 9.98 -21.74 17.47
N PRO A 164 11.18 -22.37 17.51
CA PRO A 164 12.40 -21.76 18.02
C PRO A 164 12.67 -20.41 17.35
N ILE A 165 13.27 -19.47 18.09
CA ILE A 165 13.46 -18.09 17.62
C ILE A 165 14.22 -17.99 16.28
N VAL A 166 15.18 -18.88 16.04
CA VAL A 166 15.94 -18.93 14.79
C VAL A 166 15.07 -19.41 13.64
N THR A 167 14.32 -20.51 13.82
CA THR A 167 13.40 -21.05 12.82
C THR A 167 12.33 -20.01 12.47
N ARG A 168 11.72 -19.38 13.48
CA ARG A 168 10.78 -18.27 13.33
C ARG A 168 11.37 -17.11 12.54
N ALA A 169 12.60 -16.69 12.85
CA ALA A 169 13.26 -15.61 12.13
C ALA A 169 13.48 -15.96 10.65
N LEU A 170 13.93 -17.17 10.35
CA LEU A 170 14.11 -17.66 8.98
C LEU A 170 12.78 -17.73 8.23
N ILE A 171 11.71 -18.21 8.88
CA ILE A 171 10.36 -18.22 8.32
C ILE A 171 9.89 -16.80 7.99
N LEU A 172 10.02 -15.85 8.92
CA LEU A 172 9.61 -14.45 8.69
C LEU A 172 10.41 -13.80 7.56
N VAL A 173 11.71 -14.08 7.44
CA VAL A 173 12.53 -13.61 6.31
C VAL A 173 12.05 -14.23 5.00
N ALA A 174 11.74 -15.53 4.98
CA ALA A 174 11.23 -16.21 3.80
C ALA A 174 9.88 -15.61 3.36
N VAL A 175 8.94 -15.41 4.29
CA VAL A 175 7.65 -14.76 4.03
C VAL A 175 7.85 -13.32 3.54
N ALA A 176 8.69 -12.53 4.21
CA ALA A 176 8.99 -11.16 3.82
C ALA A 176 9.48 -11.05 2.37
N ILE A 177 10.42 -11.91 1.97
CA ILE A 177 10.96 -11.94 0.60
C ILE A 177 9.89 -12.43 -0.37
N ALA A 178 9.21 -13.53 -0.05
CA ALA A 178 8.19 -14.11 -0.91
C ALA A 178 7.05 -13.11 -1.20
N MET A 179 6.52 -12.45 -0.18
CA MET A 179 5.46 -11.45 -0.33
C MET A 179 5.94 -10.23 -1.09
N THR A 180 7.17 -9.76 -0.83
CA THR A 180 7.74 -8.64 -1.61
C THR A 180 7.84 -9.00 -3.11
N VAL A 181 8.34 -10.19 -3.44
CA VAL A 181 8.44 -10.62 -4.83
C VAL A 181 7.06 -10.80 -5.45
N LEU A 182 6.11 -11.37 -4.72
CA LEU A 182 4.76 -11.61 -5.19
C LEU A 182 4.01 -10.29 -5.47
N VAL A 183 3.95 -9.40 -4.49
CA VAL A 183 3.23 -8.13 -4.58
C VAL A 183 3.88 -7.23 -5.62
N TYR A 184 5.15 -6.84 -5.43
CA TYR A 184 5.83 -5.92 -6.34
C TYR A 184 6.09 -6.52 -7.72
N GLY A 185 6.21 -7.85 -7.82
CA GLY A 185 6.28 -8.55 -9.11
C GLY A 185 4.97 -8.48 -9.87
N ALA A 186 3.83 -8.66 -9.20
CA ALA A 186 2.51 -8.47 -9.81
C ALA A 186 2.29 -7.02 -10.25
N VAL A 187 2.62 -6.04 -9.40
CA VAL A 187 2.53 -4.62 -9.74
C VAL A 187 3.42 -4.26 -10.94
N ALA A 188 4.68 -4.72 -10.94
CA ALA A 188 5.59 -4.50 -12.05
C ALA A 188 5.09 -5.14 -13.35
N MET A 189 4.42 -6.30 -13.27
CA MET A 189 3.80 -6.94 -14.43
C MET A 189 2.67 -6.09 -14.99
N ILE A 190 1.77 -5.57 -14.14
CA ILE A 190 0.64 -4.72 -14.53
C ILE A 190 1.15 -3.49 -15.27
N VAL A 191 2.09 -2.75 -14.66
CA VAL A 191 2.74 -1.57 -15.26
C VAL A 191 3.38 -1.89 -16.60
N LYS A 192 4.07 -3.03 -16.69
CA LYS A 192 4.78 -3.44 -17.91
C LYS A 192 3.86 -3.83 -19.06
N MET A 193 2.57 -4.08 -18.81
CA MET A 193 1.61 -4.33 -19.88
C MET A 193 1.45 -3.11 -20.81
N ASP A 194 1.65 -1.89 -20.32
CA ASP A 194 1.59 -0.67 -21.14
C ASP A 194 2.76 -0.62 -22.15
N ASP A 195 3.99 -0.82 -21.68
CA ASP A 195 5.19 -0.91 -22.51
C ASP A 195 5.05 -1.99 -23.60
N ILE A 196 4.48 -3.14 -23.23
CA ILE A 196 4.21 -4.26 -24.16
C ILE A 196 3.15 -3.84 -25.18
N GLY A 197 2.08 -3.18 -24.76
CA GLY A 197 1.03 -2.65 -25.63
C GLY A 197 1.57 -1.66 -26.66
N LEU A 198 2.40 -0.71 -26.23
CA LEU A 198 3.10 0.25 -27.09
C LEU A 198 4.06 -0.46 -28.05
N ALA A 199 4.81 -1.45 -27.58
CA ALA A 199 5.74 -2.20 -28.41
C ALA A 199 5.02 -2.99 -29.51
N ILE A 200 3.87 -3.60 -29.21
CA ILE A 200 3.01 -4.30 -30.18
C ILE A 200 2.45 -3.29 -31.18
N ALA A 201 1.92 -2.15 -30.71
CA ALA A 201 1.34 -1.13 -31.58
C ALA A 201 2.37 -0.50 -32.54
N LYS A 202 3.63 -0.34 -32.11
CA LYS A 202 4.72 0.19 -32.96
C LYS A 202 5.25 -0.84 -33.98
N ARG A 203 5.23 -2.13 -33.66
CA ARG A 203 5.73 -3.20 -34.54
C ARG A 203 4.78 -3.55 -35.69
N HIS A 204 3.50 -3.22 -35.56
CA HIS A 204 2.48 -3.49 -36.57
C HIS A 204 1.89 -2.19 -37.08
N GLU A 205 1.98 -1.88 -38.38
CA GLU A 205 1.40 -0.65 -38.93
C GLU A 205 -0.13 -0.69 -39.05
N SER A 206 -0.73 -1.89 -39.16
CA SER A 206 -2.19 -2.10 -39.20
C SER A 206 -2.58 -3.53 -38.79
N GLY A 207 -3.87 -3.76 -38.55
CA GLY A 207 -4.43 -5.08 -38.24
C GLY A 207 -4.80 -5.31 -36.77
N ALA A 208 -5.29 -6.52 -36.46
CA ALA A 208 -5.81 -6.89 -35.14
C ALA A 208 -4.78 -6.69 -34.01
N LEU A 209 -3.51 -7.00 -34.28
CA LEU A 209 -2.41 -6.82 -33.32
C LEU A 209 -2.12 -5.34 -33.02
N HIS A 210 -2.17 -4.46 -34.02
CA HIS A 210 -2.02 -3.02 -33.82
C HIS A 210 -3.17 -2.44 -32.98
N SER A 211 -4.41 -2.86 -33.27
CA SER A 211 -5.60 -2.45 -32.50
C SER A 211 -5.56 -2.98 -31.07
N PHE A 212 -5.06 -4.20 -30.86
CA PHE A 212 -4.88 -4.78 -29.54
C PHE A 212 -3.84 -4.00 -28.71
N GLY A 213 -2.68 -3.68 -29.30
CA GLY A 213 -1.66 -2.86 -28.65
C GLY A 213 -2.17 -1.48 -28.25
N LYS A 214 -2.91 -0.79 -29.14
CA LYS A 214 -3.58 0.49 -28.81
C LYS A 214 -4.65 0.34 -27.74
N GLY A 215 -5.38 -0.78 -27.75
CA GLY A 215 -6.39 -1.11 -26.75
C GLY A 215 -5.80 -1.24 -25.36
N LEU A 216 -4.67 -1.94 -25.22
CA LEU A 216 -3.94 -2.08 -23.95
C LEU A 216 -3.55 -0.72 -23.36
N VAL A 217 -2.92 0.14 -24.16
CA VAL A 217 -2.47 1.48 -23.73
C VAL A 217 -3.65 2.37 -23.35
N LYS A 218 -4.75 2.32 -24.11
CA LYS A 218 -5.95 3.10 -23.81
C LYS A 218 -6.67 2.61 -22.56
N ALA A 219 -6.58 1.33 -22.24
CA ALA A 219 -7.18 0.75 -21.04
C ALA A 219 -6.38 1.07 -19.78
N MET A 220 -5.07 1.32 -19.88
CA MET A 220 -4.18 1.49 -18.73
C MET A 220 -4.66 2.52 -17.70
N PRO A 221 -5.10 3.74 -18.07
CA PRO A 221 -5.59 4.72 -17.10
C PRO A 221 -6.84 4.24 -16.34
N HIS A 222 -7.71 3.47 -17.01
CA HIS A 222 -8.92 2.93 -16.38
C HIS A 222 -8.58 1.77 -15.45
N VAL A 223 -7.58 0.97 -15.80
CA VAL A 223 -7.07 -0.10 -14.93
C VAL A 223 -6.44 0.50 -13.67
N LEU A 224 -5.58 1.52 -13.81
CA LEU A 224 -4.96 2.20 -12.68
C LEU A 224 -6.01 2.86 -11.78
N SER A 225 -6.93 3.64 -12.34
CA SER A 225 -8.04 4.25 -11.58
C SER A 225 -8.91 3.21 -10.87
N GLY A 226 -9.22 2.09 -11.53
CA GLY A 226 -9.94 0.98 -10.92
C GLY A 226 -9.18 0.34 -9.76
N ILE A 227 -7.86 0.14 -9.89
CA ILE A 227 -7.02 -0.36 -8.80
C ILE A 227 -6.92 0.69 -7.69
N SER A 228 -6.87 1.99 -8.00
CA SER A 228 -6.88 3.06 -7.00
C SER A 228 -8.14 3.03 -6.15
N PHE A 229 -9.30 2.84 -6.77
CA PHE A 229 -10.56 2.68 -6.07
C PHE A 229 -10.56 1.42 -5.18
N ILE A 230 -10.11 0.27 -5.70
CA ILE A 230 -10.02 -0.97 -4.92
C ILE A 230 -9.01 -0.82 -3.77
N GLY A 231 -7.88 -0.16 -4.00
CA GLY A 231 -6.85 0.11 -2.99
C GLY A 231 -7.36 0.98 -1.85
N MET A 232 -8.21 1.97 -2.13
CA MET A 232 -8.90 2.75 -1.11
C MET A 232 -9.87 1.90 -0.28
N LEU A 233 -10.66 1.02 -0.90
CA LEU A 233 -11.52 0.08 -0.16
C LEU A 233 -10.70 -0.90 0.67
N ALA A 234 -9.58 -1.39 0.14
CA ALA A 234 -8.66 -2.28 0.83
C ALA A 234 -8.04 -1.63 2.08
N MET A 235 -7.66 -0.34 2.01
CA MET A 235 -7.19 0.42 3.18
C MET A 235 -8.23 0.45 4.31
N LEU A 236 -9.49 0.68 3.97
CA LEU A 236 -10.59 0.69 4.94
C LEU A 236 -10.86 -0.71 5.51
N TRP A 237 -10.83 -1.73 4.65
CA TRP A 237 -11.01 -3.11 5.07
C TRP A 237 -9.92 -3.54 6.04
N VAL A 238 -8.65 -3.41 5.65
CA VAL A 238 -7.50 -3.80 6.47
C VAL A 238 -7.45 -3.01 7.77
N GLY A 239 -7.54 -1.67 7.70
CA GLY A 239 -7.54 -0.82 8.88
C GLY A 239 -8.68 -1.17 9.84
N GLY A 240 -9.87 -1.41 9.30
CA GLY A 240 -11.04 -1.85 10.06
C GLY A 240 -10.91 -3.25 10.66
N HIS A 241 -10.31 -4.20 9.93
CA HIS A 241 -10.08 -5.56 10.42
C HIS A 241 -9.08 -5.56 11.59
N ILE A 242 -7.96 -4.85 11.45
CA ILE A 242 -6.98 -4.67 12.54
C ILE A 242 -7.64 -4.05 13.77
N LEU A 243 -8.47 -3.03 13.58
CA LEU A 243 -9.21 -2.39 14.68
C LEU A 243 -10.23 -3.34 15.31
N MET A 244 -10.95 -4.12 14.50
CA MET A 244 -11.93 -5.09 15.00
C MET A 244 -11.26 -6.15 15.87
N VAL A 245 -10.19 -6.78 15.38
CA VAL A 245 -9.43 -7.80 16.12
C VAL A 245 -8.81 -7.19 17.38
N GLY A 246 -8.24 -5.98 17.28
CA GLY A 246 -7.65 -5.31 18.42
C GLY A 246 -8.68 -4.91 19.49
N LEU A 247 -9.85 -4.41 19.08
CA LEU A 247 -10.95 -4.08 19.99
C LEU A 247 -11.48 -5.32 20.73
N ASP A 248 -11.60 -6.45 20.03
CA ASP A 248 -11.97 -7.73 20.63
C ASP A 248 -10.97 -8.16 21.72
N GLU A 249 -9.67 -8.09 21.42
CA GLU A 249 -8.61 -8.40 22.37
C GLU A 249 -8.64 -7.50 23.63
N PHE A 250 -9.05 -6.23 23.47
CA PHE A 250 -9.24 -5.28 24.57
C PHE A 250 -10.62 -5.37 25.27
N GLY A 251 -11.47 -6.32 24.89
CA GLY A 251 -12.76 -6.61 25.54
C GLY A 251 -13.96 -5.83 24.98
N LEU A 252 -13.80 -5.13 23.86
CA LEU A 252 -14.88 -4.50 23.08
C LEU A 252 -15.28 -5.41 21.92
N SER A 253 -15.90 -6.55 22.24
CA SER A 253 -16.24 -7.60 21.25
C SER A 253 -17.40 -7.25 20.32
N TRP A 254 -18.19 -6.20 20.60
CA TRP A 254 -19.41 -5.91 19.85
C TRP A 254 -19.25 -5.80 18.32
N PRO A 255 -18.15 -5.24 17.74
CA PRO A 255 -17.99 -5.21 16.28
C PRO A 255 -17.69 -6.60 15.72
N TYR A 256 -16.93 -7.41 16.46
CA TYR A 256 -16.58 -8.79 16.12
C TYR A 256 -17.80 -9.71 16.21
N ASP A 257 -18.62 -9.54 17.25
CA ASP A 257 -19.88 -10.25 17.46
C ASP A 257 -20.89 -9.93 16.35
N LEU A 258 -20.95 -8.67 15.90
CA LEU A 258 -21.79 -8.26 14.78
C LEU A 258 -21.35 -8.92 13.47
N ALA A 259 -20.05 -8.95 13.19
CA ALA A 259 -19.48 -9.64 12.03
C ALA A 259 -19.81 -11.13 12.06
N HIS A 260 -19.59 -11.80 13.19
CA HIS A 260 -19.89 -13.22 13.38
C HIS A 260 -21.38 -13.53 13.28
N HIS A 261 -22.25 -12.65 13.79
CA HIS A 261 -23.69 -12.84 13.69
C HIS A 261 -24.14 -12.77 12.23
N LEU A 262 -23.68 -11.77 11.47
CA LEU A 262 -24.01 -11.64 10.05
C LEU A 262 -23.44 -12.80 9.24
N ALA A 263 -22.19 -13.20 9.48
CA ALA A 263 -21.57 -14.35 8.84
C ALA A 263 -22.35 -15.65 9.11
N GLY A 264 -22.75 -15.89 10.36
CA GLY A 264 -23.52 -17.07 10.76
C GLY A 264 -24.91 -17.18 10.11
N THR A 265 -25.52 -16.05 9.69
CA THR A 265 -26.80 -16.08 8.96
C THR A 265 -26.68 -16.58 7.52
N VAL A 266 -25.49 -16.45 6.92
CA VAL A 266 -25.22 -16.80 5.52
C VAL A 266 -24.38 -18.07 5.35
N GLU A 267 -23.71 -18.53 6.42
CA GLU A 267 -22.84 -19.70 6.41
C GLU A 267 -23.59 -21.01 6.09
N GLY A 268 -24.89 -21.07 6.40
CA GLY A 268 -25.74 -22.22 6.10
C GLY A 268 -26.07 -22.43 4.61
N VAL A 269 -25.66 -21.53 3.72
CA VAL A 269 -25.93 -21.65 2.27
C VAL A 269 -24.95 -22.64 1.63
N PRO A 270 -25.42 -23.76 1.04
CA PRO A 270 -24.54 -24.72 0.39
C PRO A 270 -23.68 -24.07 -0.71
N SER A 271 -22.41 -24.49 -0.80
CA SER A 271 -21.44 -24.07 -1.82
C SER A 271 -20.93 -22.62 -1.77
N ILE A 272 -21.72 -21.66 -1.27
CA ILE A 272 -21.34 -20.24 -1.24
C ILE A 272 -21.30 -19.63 0.17
N GLY A 273 -21.74 -20.35 1.21
CA GLY A 273 -21.83 -19.82 2.57
C GLY A 273 -20.52 -19.26 3.13
N GLY A 274 -19.39 -19.94 2.88
CA GLY A 274 -18.07 -19.43 3.30
C GLY A 274 -17.65 -18.13 2.61
N PHE A 275 -17.98 -17.97 1.32
CA PHE A 275 -17.72 -16.72 0.58
C PHE A 275 -18.62 -15.59 1.08
N LEU A 276 -19.90 -15.88 1.37
CA LEU A 276 -20.83 -14.89 1.92
C LEU A 276 -20.45 -14.48 3.35
N ALA A 277 -19.97 -15.42 4.16
CA ALA A 277 -19.46 -15.15 5.50
C ALA A 277 -18.23 -14.24 5.45
N TRP A 278 -17.28 -14.53 4.56
CA TRP A 278 -16.13 -13.66 4.30
C TRP A 278 -16.56 -12.26 3.84
N LEU A 279 -17.52 -12.16 2.92
CA LEU A 279 -18.02 -10.88 2.43
C LEU A 279 -18.70 -10.06 3.55
N ALA A 280 -19.44 -10.73 4.45
CA ALA A 280 -20.05 -10.08 5.61
C ALA A 280 -19.00 -9.55 6.58
N ASP A 281 -17.98 -10.34 6.90
CA ASP A 281 -16.85 -9.93 7.74
C ASP A 281 -16.11 -8.73 7.14
N THR A 282 -15.74 -8.82 5.86
CA THR A 282 -15.11 -7.73 5.10
C THR A 282 -15.95 -6.47 5.11
N PHE A 283 -17.26 -6.58 4.92
CA PHE A 283 -18.16 -5.41 4.93
C PHE A 283 -18.20 -4.74 6.30
N VAL A 284 -18.32 -5.50 7.40
CA VAL A 284 -18.34 -4.92 8.75
C VAL A 284 -17.00 -4.28 9.07
N ALA A 285 -15.89 -4.92 8.71
CA ALA A 285 -14.55 -4.36 8.86
C ALA A 285 -14.40 -3.04 8.09
N MET A 286 -14.78 -2.99 6.80
CA MET A 286 -14.76 -1.75 6.02
C MET A 286 -15.60 -0.64 6.64
N VAL A 287 -16.80 -0.95 7.11
CA VAL A 287 -17.67 0.05 7.76
C VAL A 287 -17.05 0.55 9.06
N LEU A 288 -16.50 -0.34 9.88
CA LEU A 288 -15.79 0.04 11.10
C LEU A 288 -14.58 0.94 10.79
N GLY A 289 -13.77 0.55 9.80
CA GLY A 289 -12.64 1.34 9.33
C GLY A 289 -13.06 2.73 8.84
N LEU A 290 -14.12 2.81 8.03
CA LEU A 290 -14.64 4.09 7.54
C LEU A 290 -15.15 4.98 8.67
N VAL A 291 -15.92 4.42 9.61
CA VAL A 291 -16.44 5.17 10.77
C VAL A 291 -15.30 5.65 11.65
N TRP A 292 -14.34 4.78 11.97
CA TRP A 292 -13.18 5.13 12.78
C TRP A 292 -12.33 6.21 12.11
N GLY A 293 -12.00 6.02 10.83
CA GLY A 293 -11.26 6.98 10.02
C GLY A 293 -11.97 8.33 9.95
N ALA A 294 -13.27 8.36 9.68
CA ALA A 294 -14.07 9.58 9.64
C ALA A 294 -14.07 10.33 10.99
N VAL A 295 -14.12 9.61 12.11
CA VAL A 295 -14.00 10.21 13.45
C VAL A 295 -12.63 10.87 13.61
N ILE A 296 -11.54 10.21 13.19
CA ILE A 296 -10.19 10.79 13.25
C ILE A 296 -10.08 12.03 12.35
N VAL A 297 -10.57 11.96 11.10
CA VAL A 297 -10.61 13.10 10.17
C VAL A 297 -11.33 14.28 10.80
N LEU A 298 -12.52 14.06 11.39
CA LEU A 298 -13.31 15.08 12.04
C LEU A 298 -12.57 15.70 13.24
N VAL A 299 -11.97 14.88 14.10
CA VAL A 299 -11.19 15.35 15.26
C VAL A 299 -10.01 16.21 14.81
N LEU A 300 -9.27 15.78 13.79
CA LEU A 300 -8.13 16.53 13.26
C LEU A 300 -8.53 17.83 12.58
N HIS A 301 -9.68 17.87 11.91
CA HIS A 301 -10.23 19.10 11.31
C HIS A 301 -10.77 20.08 12.37
N LEU A 302 -11.29 19.58 13.49
CA LEU A 302 -11.82 20.41 14.59
C LEU A 302 -10.72 20.91 15.56
N LEU A 303 -9.54 20.30 15.59
CA LEU A 303 -8.44 20.72 16.46
C LEU A 303 -7.54 21.79 15.80
N PRO A 304 -7.29 22.95 16.45
CA PRO A 304 -6.54 24.08 15.88
C PRO A 304 -5.02 23.87 15.72
N PHE A 305 -4.52 22.64 15.88
CA PHE A 305 -3.09 22.30 15.89
C PHE A 305 -2.62 21.41 14.73
N GLY A 306 -3.50 21.07 13.78
CA GLY A 306 -3.12 20.27 12.60
C GLY A 306 -2.28 21.06 11.58
N PRO A 307 -1.43 20.40 10.78
CA PRO A 307 -0.70 21.04 9.66
C PRO A 307 -1.63 21.78 8.69
N PHE A 308 -2.91 21.38 8.62
CA PHE A 308 -3.99 22.04 7.87
C PHE A 308 -4.39 23.44 8.37
N ALA A 309 -4.01 23.85 9.59
CA ALA A 309 -4.18 25.22 10.05
C ALA A 309 -3.25 26.21 9.31
N LYS A 310 -2.19 25.72 8.66
CA LYS A 310 -1.28 26.55 7.85
C LYS A 310 -1.88 26.86 6.47
N ASP A 311 -2.58 25.92 5.84
CA ASP A 311 -3.19 26.15 4.51
C ASP A 311 -4.33 27.15 4.53
N ALA A 312 -5.09 27.20 5.64
CA ALA A 312 -6.10 28.23 5.87
C ALA A 312 -5.50 29.65 5.94
N LYS A 313 -4.25 29.80 6.42
CA LYS A 313 -3.57 31.11 6.46
C LYS A 313 -2.91 31.48 5.13
N VAL A 314 -2.45 30.50 4.34
CA VAL A 314 -1.86 30.76 3.01
C VAL A 314 -2.93 31.22 2.01
N LYS A 315 -4.14 30.64 2.03
CA LYS A 315 -5.25 31.04 1.16
C LYS A 315 -5.72 32.49 1.37
N HIS A 316 -5.64 33.02 2.60
CA HIS A 316 -5.99 34.42 2.88
C HIS A 316 -4.91 35.45 2.51
N GLY A 317 -3.65 35.02 2.33
CA GLY A 317 -2.54 35.93 1.98
C GLY A 317 -2.39 36.22 0.48
N GLN A 318 -2.89 35.34 -0.39
CA GLN A 318 -2.72 35.47 -1.85
C GLN A 318 -3.86 36.21 -2.55
N HIS A 319 -5.05 36.31 -1.96
CA HIS A 319 -6.18 37.07 -2.54
C HIS A 319 -6.02 38.61 -2.48
N GLY A 320 -4.99 39.13 -1.81
CA GLY A 320 -4.80 40.56 -1.62
C GLY A 320 -3.83 41.26 -2.58
N ARG A 321 -3.21 40.57 -3.55
CA ARG A 321 -2.07 41.15 -4.30
C ARG A 321 -2.12 41.08 -5.83
N HIS A 322 -3.25 40.67 -6.43
CA HIS A 322 -3.43 40.70 -7.89
C HIS A 322 -4.72 41.46 -8.27
N THR A 323 -4.73 42.79 -8.05
CA THR A 323 -5.74 43.69 -8.68
C THR A 323 -5.20 45.12 -8.71
N ARG A 324 -4.33 45.36 -9.70
CA ARG A 324 -3.87 46.62 -10.30
C ARG A 324 -2.54 46.25 -10.95
N ILE A 325 -2.45 46.04 -12.25
CA ILE A 325 -2.39 47.09 -13.27
C ILE A 325 -2.68 46.41 -14.61
N HIS A 326 -3.75 46.79 -15.30
CA HIS A 326 -3.84 46.80 -16.76
C HIS A 326 -5.14 47.51 -17.13
N ASP A 327 -5.03 48.81 -17.45
CA ASP A 327 -6.00 49.52 -18.27
C ASP A 327 -5.29 50.72 -18.89
N GLY A 328 -5.38 50.86 -20.21
CA GLY A 328 -4.94 52.06 -20.93
C GLY A 328 -4.27 51.83 -22.28
N VAL A 329 -4.95 51.14 -23.21
CA VAL A 329 -4.68 51.32 -24.65
C VAL A 329 -5.49 52.53 -25.12
N HIS A 330 -4.83 53.57 -25.62
CA HIS A 330 -5.33 54.46 -26.67
C HIS A 330 -4.15 55.19 -27.33
N GLY A 331 -3.87 54.88 -28.62
CA GLY A 331 -3.19 55.81 -29.54
C GLY A 331 -4.16 56.92 -29.98
N PRO A 332 -3.70 57.98 -30.68
CA PRO A 332 -3.18 57.81 -32.04
C PRO A 332 -1.99 58.72 -32.42
N ALA A 333 -1.53 58.50 -33.66
CA ALA A 333 -0.43 59.14 -34.37
C ALA A 333 -0.49 60.68 -34.47
N ALA A 334 0.68 61.34 -34.50
CA ALA A 334 1.14 62.18 -35.62
C ALA A 334 2.41 62.98 -35.25
N ASP A 335 3.24 63.16 -36.27
CA ASP A 335 4.11 64.30 -36.57
C ASP A 335 5.54 64.40 -36.00
N GLY A 336 6.45 64.73 -36.92
CA GLY A 336 7.89 64.71 -36.75
C GLY A 336 8.49 65.94 -36.09
N ALA A 337 9.73 65.81 -35.63
CA ALA A 337 10.78 66.81 -35.78
C ALA A 337 12.09 66.31 -35.18
N SER A 338 13.15 66.46 -35.96
CA SER A 338 14.57 66.56 -35.62
C SER A 338 14.90 67.20 -34.25
N ARG A 339 15.95 66.66 -33.58
CA ARG A 339 17.09 67.36 -32.93
C ARG A 339 17.88 66.33 -32.08
N LEU A 340 19.07 65.88 -32.49
CA LEU A 340 20.38 66.42 -32.11
C LEU A 340 20.54 66.71 -30.60
N GLY A 341 21.44 65.97 -29.93
CA GLY A 341 22.15 66.52 -28.75
C GLY A 341 22.64 65.52 -27.69
N ARG A 342 23.92 65.13 -27.85
CA ARG A 342 24.90 64.67 -26.85
C ARG A 342 24.83 63.23 -26.36
#